data_AF-A0A7W0J2M6-F1
#
_entry.id   AF-A0A7W0J2M6-F1
#
_cell.length_a   1.000
_cell.length_b   1.000
_cell.length_c   1.000
_cell.angle_alpha   90.00
_cell.angle_beta   90.00
_cell.angle_gamma   90.00
#
_symmetry.space_group_name_H-M   'P 1'
#
loop_
_entity.id
_entity.type
_entity.pdbx_description
1 polymer ?
#
loop_
_entity_poly.entity_id
_entity_poly.type
_entity_poly.pdbx_seq_one_letter_code
_entity_poly.pdbx_strand_id
1 'polypeptide(L)' 'KFEIIGEAAKKVSEEIKNKHTEVPWKEMAGMRDRLIHFYFGVKYELVWDTIKDVIPKIKPLIRRILEEGE' A
#
# COMPACT_ATOMS: atom_id res chain seq x y z
N LYS A 1 0.15 10.08 3.03
CA LYS A 1 0.12 10.42 1.59
C LYS A 1 0.29 9.13 0.79
N PHE A 2 -0.52 8.87 -0.23
CA PHE A 2 -0.45 7.63 -1.02
C PHE A 2 0.87 7.44 -1.76
N GLU A 3 1.47 8.53 -2.23
CA GLU A 3 2.79 8.52 -2.87
C GLU A 3 3.87 7.93 -1.95
N ILE A 4 3.86 8.30 -0.67
CA ILE A 4 4.81 7.79 0.32
C ILE A 4 4.59 6.28 0.53
N ILE A 5 3.33 5.83 0.62
CA ILE A 5 3.02 4.41 0.77
C ILE A 5 3.54 3.62 -0.43
N GLY A 6 3.33 4.12 -1.66
CA GLY A 6 3.81 3.45 -2.86
C GLY A 6 5.33 3.40 -2.98
N GLU A 7 6.00 4.52 -2.74
CA GLU A 7 7.47 4.57 -2.78
C GLU A 7 8.11 3.72 -1.68
N ALA A 8 7.51 3.68 -0.47
CA ALA A 8 7.99 2.81 0.60
C ALA A 8 7.79 1.32 0.24
N ALA A 9 6.63 0.94 -0.31
CA ALA A 9 6.36 -0.45 -0.71
C ALA A 9 7.34 -0.95 -1.77
N LYS A 10 7.78 -0.10 -2.71
CA LYS A 10 8.81 -0.44 -3.71
C LYS A 10 10.17 -0.74 -3.08
N LYS A 11 10.50 -0.08 -1.96
CA LYS A 11 11.80 -0.19 -1.28
C LYS A 11 11.91 -1.38 -0.32
N VAL A 12 10.79 -2.04 0.02
CA VAL A 12 10.83 -3.28 0.80
C VAL A 12 11.59 -4.34 0.00
N SER A 13 12.43 -5.14 0.67
CA SER A 13 13.20 -6.21 0.01
C SER A 13 12.28 -7.30 -0.53
N GLU A 14 12.72 -7.98 -1.60
CA GLU A 14 11.95 -9.11 -2.15
C GLU A 14 11.82 -10.26 -1.16
N GLU A 15 12.81 -10.46 -0.28
CA GLU A 15 12.73 -11.46 0.80
C GLU A 15 11.52 -11.23 1.72
N ILE A 16 11.35 -10.00 2.21
CA ILE A 16 10.21 -9.65 3.07
C ILE A 16 8.90 -9.73 2.30
N LYS A 17 8.88 -9.29 1.04
CA LYS A 17 7.67 -9.38 0.20
C LYS A 17 7.24 -10.84 -0.03
N ASN A 18 8.21 -11.72 -0.27
CA ASN A 18 7.98 -13.14 -0.50
C ASN A 18 7.59 -13.89 0.79
N LYS A 19 8.11 -13.46 1.94
CA LYS A 19 7.72 -14.00 3.25
C LYS A 19 6.29 -13.59 3.62
N HIS A 20 5.90 -12.36 3.31
CA HIS A 20 4.62 -11.76 3.72
C HIS A 20 3.70 -11.48 2.52
N THR A 21 3.29 -12.55 1.83
CA THR A 21 2.46 -12.47 0.62
C THR A 21 1.01 -12.00 0.87
N GLU A 22 0.56 -12.02 2.12
CA GLU A 22 -0.73 -11.50 2.55
C GLU A 22 -0.82 -9.97 2.44
N VAL A 23 0.32 -9.28 2.40
CA VAL A 23 0.38 -7.84 2.16
C VAL A 23 0.33 -7.58 0.64
N PRO A 24 -0.57 -6.73 0.15
CA PRO A 24 -0.72 -6.47 -1.29
C PRO A 24 0.36 -5.48 -1.80
N TRP A 25 1.62 -5.90 -1.78
CA TRP A 25 2.79 -5.06 -2.08
C TRP A 25 2.71 -4.37 -3.44
N LYS A 26 2.23 -5.09 -4.46
CA LYS A 26 2.13 -4.58 -5.84
C LYS A 26 1.09 -3.47 -5.93
N GLU A 27 -0.07 -3.65 -5.31
CA GLU A 27 -1.14 -2.67 -5.23
C GLU A 27 -0.68 -1.44 -4.44
N MET A 28 0.06 -1.64 -3.34
CA MET A 28 0.64 -0.56 -2.56
C MET A 28 1.61 0.26 -3.41
N ALA A 29 2.55 -0.40 -4.09
CA ALA A 29 3.53 0.22 -4.98
C ALA A 29 2.88 1.05 -6.10
N GLY A 30 1.72 0.60 -6.60
CA GLY A 30 0.94 1.26 -7.63
C GLY A 30 -0.09 2.29 -7.13
N MET A 31 -0.16 2.60 -5.82
CA MET A 31 -1.18 3.52 -5.29
C MET A 31 -1.10 4.91 -5.89
N ARG A 32 0.11 5.44 -6.12
CA ARG A 32 0.29 6.72 -6.81
C ARG A 32 -0.37 6.68 -8.18
N ASP A 33 -0.02 5.67 -8.97
CA ASP A 33 -0.46 5.59 -10.36
C ASP A 33 -1.97 5.34 -10.47
N ARG A 34 -2.54 4.54 -9.56
CA ARG A 34 -3.98 4.27 -9.53
C ARG A 34 -4.84 5.44 -9.05
N LEU A 35 -4.36 6.22 -8.08
CA LEU A 35 -5.16 7.27 -7.44
C LEU A 35 -4.95 8.66 -8.05
N ILE A 36 -3.77 8.91 -8.64
CA ILE A 36 -3.35 10.26 -9.06
C ILE A 36 -3.24 10.36 -10.59
N HIS A 37 -3.04 9.26 -11.33
CA HIS A 37 -2.60 9.29 -12.73
C HIS A 37 -3.72 9.24 -13.78
N PHE A 38 -5.00 9.35 -13.39
CA PHE A 38 -6.06 9.63 -14.35
C PHE A 38 -5.97 11.11 -14.74
N TYR A 39 -5.38 11.37 -15.92
CA TYR A 39 -5.17 12.66 -16.58
C TYR A 39 -6.41 13.57 -16.74
N PHE A 40 -7.56 13.21 -16.17
CA PHE A 40 -8.82 13.97 -16.19
C PHE A 40 -9.43 14.23 -14.79
N GLY A 41 -8.79 13.78 -13.70
CA GLY A 41 -9.24 14.06 -12.33
C GLY A 41 -8.98 12.93 -11.34
N VAL A 42 -8.86 13.30 -10.06
CA VAL A 42 -8.79 12.34 -8.95
C VAL A 42 -10.14 11.63 -8.81
N LYS A 43 -10.14 10.30 -8.83
CA LYS A 43 -11.32 9.50 -8.49
C LYS A 43 -11.49 9.49 -6.98
N TYR A 44 -12.20 10.49 -6.44
CA TYR A 44 -12.36 10.67 -4.99
C TYR A 44 -13.03 9.48 -4.29
N GLU A 45 -13.95 8.78 -4.97
CA GLU A 45 -14.54 7.53 -4.45
C GLU A 45 -13.45 6.48 -4.21
N LEU A 46 -12.58 6.24 -5.20
CA LEU A 46 -11.49 5.30 -5.06
C LEU A 46 -10.51 5.70 -3.95
N VAL A 47 -10.25 7.00 -3.80
CA VAL A 47 -9.45 7.53 -2.69
C VAL A 47 -10.12 7.24 -1.35
N TRP A 48 -11.43 7.51 -1.25
CA TRP A 48 -12.22 7.31 -0.04
C TRP A 48 -12.27 5.83 0.36
N ASP A 49 -12.57 4.94 -0.58
CA ASP A 49 -12.58 3.49 -0.38
C ASP A 49 -11.19 2.97 0.02
N THR A 50 -10.13 3.51 -0.56
CA THR A 50 -8.76 3.15 -0.15
C THR A 50 -8.50 3.52 1.32
N ILE A 51 -8.99 4.69 1.77
CA ILE A 51 -8.84 5.13 3.17
C ILE A 51 -9.70 4.29 4.10
N LYS A 52 -10.95 4.00 3.72
CA LYS A 52 -11.93 3.34 4.58
C LYS A 52 -11.78 1.83 4.64
N ASP A 53 -11.43 1.19 3.52
CA ASP A 53 -11.52 -0.26 3.40
C ASP A 53 -10.16 -0.93 3.18
N VAL A 54 -9.23 -0.27 2.49
CA VAL A 54 -7.92 -0.88 2.15
C VAL A 54 -6.89 -0.65 3.25
N ILE A 55 -6.65 0.61 3.64
CA ILE A 55 -5.62 0.96 4.63
C ILE A 55 -5.84 0.25 5.98
N PRO A 56 -7.07 0.16 6.54
CA PRO A 56 -7.30 -0.52 7.81
C PRO A 56 -7.01 -2.02 7.77
N LYS A 57 -7.06 -2.66 6.60
CA LYS A 57 -6.71 -4.07 6.42
C LYS A 57 -5.20 -4.29 6.32
N ILE A 58 -4.47 -3.34 5.72
CA ILE A 58 -3.02 -3.42 5.53
C ILE A 58 -2.26 -3.09 6.83
N LYS A 59 -2.69 -2.06 7.57
CA LYS A 59 -1.95 -1.55 8.74
C LYS A 59 -1.63 -2.63 9.80
N PRO A 60 -2.55 -3.55 10.17
CA PRO A 60 -2.26 -4.62 11.12
C PRO A 60 -1.22 -5.61 10.60
N LEU A 61 -1.21 -5.90 9.29
CA LEU A 61 -0.23 -6.80 8.68
C LEU A 61 1.17 -6.22 8.79
N ILE A 62 1.34 -4.94 8.44
CA ILE A 62 2.62 -4.25 8.58
C ILE A 62 3.09 -4.21 10.04
N ARG A 63 2.19 -4.04 11.01
CA ARG A 63 2.55 -4.08 12.43
C ARG A 63 3.09 -5.44 12.85
N ARG A 64 2.46 -6.54 12.42
CA ARG A 64 2.95 -7.90 12.72
C ARG A 64 4.35 -8.12 12.16
N ILE A 65 4.62 -7.66 10.94
CA ILE A 65 5.96 -7.78 10.33
C ILE A 65 7.02 -7.05 11.17
N LEU A 66 6.68 -5.88 11.71
CA LEU A 66 7.59 -5.13 12.57
C LEU A 66 7.82 -5.83 13.91
N GLU A 67 6.78 -6.43 14.49
CA GLU A 67 6.85 -7.21 15.74
C GLU A 67 7.63 -8.54 15.57
N GLU A 68 7.65 -9.13 14.37
CA GLU A 68 8.47 -10.31 14.06
C GLU A 68 9.96 -10.00 13.85
N GLY A 69 10.29 -8.74 13.55
CA GLY A 69 11.64 -8.28 13.28
C GLY A 69 12.36 -7.68 14.49
N GLU A 70 11.66 -7.51 15.63
CA GLU A 70 12.24 -7.26 16.97
C GLU A 70 12.58 -8.58 17.67
#